data_AF-A0A380X5V0-F1
#
_entry.id   AF-A0A380X5V0-F1
#
_cell.length_a   1.000
_cell.length_b   1.000
_cell.length_c   1.000
_cell.angle_alpha   90.00
_cell.angle_beta   90.00
_cell.angle_gamma   90.00
#
_symmetry.space_group_name_H-M   'P 1'
#
loop_
_entity.id
_entity.type
_entity.pdbx_description
1 polymer ?
#
loop_
_entity_poly.entity_id
_entity_poly.type
_entity_poly.pdbx_seq_one_letter_code
_entity_poly.pdbx_strand_id
1 'polypeptide(L)'
;MLNTISEYKRFEPKGKTGLREYVKSNYCSRAKVESEFEFLIKSAKFKYIFLSYNNEGLMSLDRIREIMSRYGRYDCFSIDYQRFRSDASKNRSYSSDSTIEYLHLCEKF
;
A
#
# COMPACT_ATOMS: atom_id res chain seq x y z
N MET A 1 -13.60 12.51 0.26
CA MET A 1 -14.03 13.91 0.45
C MET A 1 -13.35 14.87 -0.53
N LEU A 2 -12.02 14.84 -0.68
CA LEU A 2 -11.31 15.67 -1.69
C LEU A 2 -11.87 15.51 -3.11
N ASN A 3 -12.03 14.28 -3.62
CA ASN A 3 -12.63 14.04 -4.93
C ASN A 3 -14.06 14.58 -5.04
N THR A 4 -14.80 14.61 -3.92
CA THR A 4 -16.16 15.12 -3.85
C THR A 4 -16.20 16.64 -3.89
N ILE A 5 -15.25 17.29 -3.21
CA ILE A 5 -15.04 18.75 -3.25
C ILE A 5 -14.61 19.16 -4.67
N SER A 6 -13.70 18.40 -5.29
CA SER A 6 -13.22 18.68 -6.65
C SER A 6 -14.32 18.63 -7.71
N GLU A 7 -15.31 17.74 -7.56
CA GLU A 7 -16.42 17.65 -8.51
C GLU A 7 -17.50 18.72 -8.29
N TYR A 8 -17.52 19.38 -7.12
CA TYR A 8 -18.45 20.45 -6.76
C TYR A 8 -19.95 20.12 -6.99
N LYS A 9 -20.29 18.82 -6.95
CA LYS A 9 -21.66 18.33 -7.13
C LYS A 9 -22.30 18.00 -5.78
N ARG A 10 -23.60 18.29 -5.66
CA ARG A 10 -24.39 17.79 -4.54
C ARG A 10 -24.47 16.28 -4.62
N PHE A 11 -24.27 15.61 -3.49
CA PHE A 11 -24.44 14.18 -3.33
C PHE A 11 -25.15 13.91 -2.01
N GLU A 12 -25.84 12.78 -1.91
CA GLU A 12 -26.45 12.35 -0.65
C GLU A 12 -25.43 11.53 0.15
N PRO A 13 -25.01 12.01 1.34
CA PRO A 13 -24.07 11.28 2.18
C PRO A 13 -24.71 10.01 2.76
N LYS A 14 -24.02 8.86 2.64
CA LYS A 14 -24.47 7.58 3.21
C LYS A 14 -23.65 7.16 4.42
N GLY A 15 -24.31 6.61 5.43
CA GLY A 15 -23.70 6.02 6.63
C GLY A 15 -23.02 7.04 7.57
N LYS A 16 -22.31 6.54 8.60
CA LYS A 16 -21.66 7.38 9.62
C LYS A 16 -20.52 8.26 9.07
N THR A 17 -19.90 7.85 7.97
CA THR A 17 -18.77 8.58 7.36
C THR A 17 -19.20 9.62 6.34
N GLY A 18 -20.49 9.67 5.97
CA GLY A 18 -21.04 10.64 5.04
C GLY A 18 -20.36 10.67 3.67
N LEU A 19 -19.83 9.53 3.22
CA LEU A 19 -19.17 9.43 1.92
C LEU A 19 -20.22 9.21 0.84
N ARG A 20 -19.97 9.76 -0.35
CA ARG A 20 -20.71 9.40 -1.56
C ARG A 20 -20.51 7.92 -1.88
N GLU A 21 -21.43 7.35 -2.63
CA GLU A 21 -21.19 6.05 -3.25
C GLU A 21 -19.99 6.16 -4.20
N TYR A 22 -19.01 5.27 -4.01
CA TYR A 22 -17.78 5.28 -4.80
C TYR A 22 -17.31 3.84 -5.01
N VAL A 23 -16.67 3.62 -6.15
CA VAL A 23 -16.04 2.33 -6.45
C VAL A 23 -14.72 2.26 -5.68
N LYS A 24 -14.62 1.28 -4.79
CA LYS A 24 -13.36 0.96 -4.10
C LYS A 24 -12.45 0.21 -5.05
N SER A 25 -11.18 0.61 -5.13
CA SER A 25 -10.16 -0.17 -5.83
C SER A 25 -9.97 -1.52 -5.15
N ASN A 26 -9.68 -2.57 -5.92
CA ASN A 26 -9.35 -3.88 -5.37
C ASN A 26 -8.04 -3.82 -4.53
N TYR A 27 -7.16 -2.84 -4.79
CA TYR A 27 -5.99 -2.56 -3.97
C TYR A 27 -6.31 -2.05 -2.56
N CYS A 28 -7.55 -1.61 -2.29
CA CYS A 28 -8.01 -1.23 -0.96
C CYS A 28 -8.53 -2.42 -0.13
N SER A 29 -8.55 -3.64 -0.70
CA SER A 29 -9.08 -4.84 -0.05
C SER A 29 -7.96 -5.81 0.26
N ARG A 30 -7.76 -6.15 1.54
CA ARG A 30 -6.78 -7.16 1.96
C ARG A 30 -6.99 -8.51 1.27
N ALA A 31 -8.24 -8.89 1.00
CA ALA A 31 -8.56 -10.16 0.35
C ALA A 31 -8.25 -10.18 -1.16
N LYS A 32 -8.11 -9.02 -1.82
CA LYS A 32 -7.92 -8.93 -3.28
C LYS A 32 -6.56 -8.36 -3.69
N VAL A 33 -5.91 -7.59 -2.81
CA VAL A 33 -4.70 -6.85 -3.14
C VAL A 33 -3.57 -7.76 -3.63
N GLU A 34 -3.38 -8.93 -3.01
CA GLU A 34 -2.34 -9.89 -3.41
C GLU A 34 -2.58 -10.42 -4.82
N SER A 35 -3.81 -10.85 -5.12
CA SER A 35 -4.16 -11.38 -6.45
C SER A 35 -4.05 -10.33 -7.55
N GLU A 36 -4.45 -9.08 -7.27
CA GLU A 36 -4.35 -7.98 -8.23
C GLU A 36 -2.91 -7.57 -8.47
N PHE A 37 -2.08 -7.58 -7.43
CA PHE A 37 -0.66 -7.30 -7.54
C PHE A 37 0.05 -8.38 -8.36
N GLU A 38 -0.22 -9.67 -8.10
CA GLU A 38 0.34 -10.77 -8.89
C GLU A 38 -0.10 -10.68 -10.36
N PHE A 39 -1.37 -10.39 -10.61
CA PHE A 39 -1.88 -10.19 -11.96
C PHE A 39 -1.18 -9.03 -12.68
N LEU A 40 -0.92 -7.92 -11.98
CA LEU A 40 -0.20 -6.76 -12.51
C LEU A 40 1.22 -7.15 -12.91
N ILE A 41 2.00 -7.76 -12.01
CA ILE A 41 3.40 -8.14 -12.28
C ILE A 41 3.46 -9.17 -13.43
N LYS A 42 2.56 -10.16 -13.44
CA LYS A 42 2.49 -11.14 -14.52
C LYS A 42 2.24 -10.50 -15.88
N SER A 43 1.27 -9.58 -15.95
CA SER A 43 0.78 -9.01 -17.21
C SER A 43 1.62 -7.83 -17.71
N ALA A 44 2.36 -7.18 -16.82
CA ALA A 44 3.18 -6.03 -17.17
C ALA A 44 4.36 -6.44 -18.07
N LYS A 45 4.60 -5.63 -19.10
CA LYS A 45 5.83 -5.67 -19.90
C LYS A 45 6.80 -4.66 -19.29
N PHE A 46 7.82 -5.15 -18.60
CA PHE A 46 8.80 -4.31 -17.92
C PHE A 46 10.18 -4.96 -17.97
N LYS A 47 11.21 -4.14 -17.86
CA LYS A 47 12.57 -4.60 -17.54
C LYS A 47 12.82 -4.49 -16.03
N TYR A 48 12.39 -3.39 -15.42
CA TYR A 48 12.48 -3.15 -13.97
C TYR A 48 11.14 -2.65 -13.43
N ILE A 49 10.75 -3.15 -12.26
CA ILE A 49 9.69 -2.57 -11.43
C ILE A 49 10.29 -2.25 -10.06
N PHE A 50 10.03 -1.04 -9.60
CA PHE A 50 10.30 -0.62 -8.23
C PHE A 50 8.96 -0.48 -7.48
N LEU A 51 8.88 -1.06 -6.29
CA LEU A 51 7.75 -0.91 -5.39
C LEU A 51 8.25 -0.37 -4.05
N SER A 52 7.84 0.86 -3.75
CA SER A 52 8.00 1.45 -2.42
C SER A 52 6.85 0.98 -1.54
N TYR A 53 7.16 0.31 -0.43
CA TYR A 53 6.17 -0.25 0.49
C TYR A 53 6.65 -0.17 1.93
N ASN A 54 5.74 -0.02 2.89
CA ASN A 54 6.08 -0.03 4.31
C ASN A 54 5.51 -1.28 5.00
N ASN A 55 5.92 -1.53 6.24
CA ASN A 55 5.43 -2.67 7.04
C ASN A 55 3.99 -2.52 7.57
N GLU A 56 3.29 -1.42 7.24
CA GLU A 56 1.90 -1.16 7.66
C GLU A 56 0.88 -1.39 6.54
N GLY A 57 1.37 -1.76 5.35
CA GLY A 57 0.53 -2.00 4.18
C GLY A 57 -0.39 -3.22 4.32
N LEU A 58 -1.23 -3.40 3.30
CA LEU A 58 -2.18 -4.51 3.23
C LEU A 58 -1.53 -5.85 2.88
N MET A 59 -0.42 -5.85 2.14
CA MET A 59 0.35 -7.05 1.79
C MET A 59 1.55 -7.20 2.72
N SER A 60 1.90 -8.45 3.06
CA SER A 60 3.14 -8.72 3.79
C SER A 60 4.35 -8.63 2.85
N LEU A 61 5.51 -8.30 3.42
CA LEU A 61 6.79 -8.23 2.69
C LEU A 61 7.15 -9.58 2.06
N ASP A 62 6.86 -10.68 2.76
CA ASP A 62 7.11 -12.03 2.26
C ASP A 62 6.26 -12.34 1.03
N ARG A 63 5.00 -11.89 1.00
CA ARG A 63 4.15 -12.05 -0.19
C ARG A 63 4.61 -11.21 -1.36
N ILE A 64 5.03 -9.96 -1.12
CA ILE A 64 5.60 -9.12 -2.17
C ILE A 64 6.85 -9.79 -2.77
N ARG A 65 7.76 -10.27 -1.90
CA ARG A 65 8.97 -10.99 -2.29
C ARG A 65 8.64 -12.21 -3.13
N GLU A 66 7.70 -13.03 -2.68
CA GLU A 66 7.31 -14.26 -3.38
C GLU A 66 6.74 -13.96 -4.76
N ILE A 67 5.81 -13.00 -4.87
CA ILE A 67 5.18 -12.64 -6.14
C ILE A 67 6.23 -12.10 -7.11
N MET A 68 7.06 -11.14 -6.70
CA MET A 68 8.07 -10.54 -7.59
C MET A 68 9.15 -11.55 -8.01
N SER A 69 9.59 -12.43 -7.11
CA SER A 69 10.60 -13.47 -7.41
C SER A 69 10.12 -14.50 -8.45
N ARG A 70 8.80 -14.71 -8.60
CA ARG A 70 8.25 -15.63 -9.61
C ARG A 70 8.41 -15.13 -11.04
N TYR A 71 8.52 -13.82 -11.23
CA TYR A 71 8.50 -13.19 -12.57
C TYR A 71 9.81 -12.52 -12.96
N GLY A 72 10.82 -12.55 -12.10
CA GLY A 72 12.11 -11.92 -12.35
C GLY A 72 13.08 -12.09 -11.18
N ARG A 73 14.27 -11.52 -11.32
CA ARG A 73 15.22 -11.38 -10.23
C ARG A 73 14.71 -10.34 -9.24
N TYR A 74 14.64 -10.72 -7.96
CA TYR A 74 14.15 -9.86 -6.90
C TYR A 74 15.29 -9.37 -6.01
N ASP A 75 15.28 -8.08 -5.72
CA ASP A 75 16.12 -7.44 -4.72
C ASP A 75 15.27 -6.57 -3.79
N CYS A 76 15.71 -6.38 -2.54
CA CYS A 76 15.01 -5.54 -1.58
C CYS A 76 16.00 -4.70 -0.78
N PHE A 77 15.74 -3.40 -0.75
CA PHE A 77 16.46 -2.43 0.05
C PHE A 77 15.53 -1.96 1.16
N SER A 78 16.03 -1.80 2.38
CA SER A 78 15.26 -1.29 3.51
C SER A 78 16.00 -0.14 4.17
N ILE A 79 15.26 0.89 4.56
CA ILE A 79 15.77 2.00 5.36
C ILE A 79 14.88 2.10 6.60
N ASP A 80 15.51 2.02 7.77
CA ASP A 80 14.83 2.24 9.04
C ASP A 80 14.60 3.73 9.25
N TYR A 81 13.33 4.14 9.36
CA TYR A 81 12.95 5.49 9.74
C TYR A 81 12.34 5.51 11.13
N GLN A 82 12.74 6.50 11.93
CA GLN A 82 12.11 6.75 13.22
C GLN A 82 10.72 7.35 12.96
N ARG A 83 9.67 6.71 13.52
CA ARG A 83 8.28 7.18 13.38
C ARG A 83 8.18 8.65 13.78
N PHE A 84 7.66 9.50 12.89
CA PHE A 84 7.33 10.88 13.22
C PHE A 84 6.22 10.90 14.28
N ARG A 85 6.53 11.35 15.49
CA ARG A 85 5.59 11.46 16.61
C ARG A 85 5.03 12.88 16.65
N SER A 86 3.78 13.06 16.27
CA SER A 86 3.10 14.36 16.35
C SER A 86 2.55 14.67 17.76
N ASP A 87 2.50 13.70 18.68
CA ASP A 87 1.94 13.88 20.03
C ASP A 87 2.97 13.63 21.14
N ALA A 88 3.05 14.60 22.06
CA ALA A 88 3.85 14.52 23.27
C ALA A 88 3.34 13.43 24.24
N SER A 89 3.89 12.23 24.10
CA SER A 89 4.45 11.37 25.15
C SER A 89 3.79 11.25 26.54
N LYS A 90 2.46 11.38 26.71
CA LYS A 90 1.85 11.19 28.04
C LYS A 90 0.75 10.15 28.21
N ASN A 91 0.14 9.57 27.17
CA ASN A 91 -1.06 8.75 27.44
C ASN A 91 -1.42 7.59 26.49
N ARG A 92 -0.49 7.01 25.71
CA ARG A 92 -0.79 5.78 24.94
C ARG A 92 0.37 4.79 24.94
N SER A 93 0.07 3.53 25.22
CA SER A 93 0.98 2.40 24.96
C SER A 93 1.04 2.18 23.46
N TYR A 94 2.17 2.49 22.84
CA TYR A 94 2.41 2.22 21.43
C TYR A 94 2.78 0.74 21.25
N SER A 95 2.18 0.06 20.27
CA SER A 95 2.45 -1.36 19.99
C SER A 95 3.68 -1.60 19.11
N SER A 96 4.27 -0.55 18.51
CA SER A 96 5.49 -0.65 17.71
C SER A 96 6.16 0.72 17.50
N ASP A 97 7.45 0.80 17.81
CA ASP A 97 8.26 2.04 17.86
C ASP A 97 8.84 2.48 16.50
N SER A 98 8.74 1.66 15.45
CA SER A 98 9.34 1.94 14.13
C SER A 98 8.42 1.57 12.96
N THR A 99 8.51 2.37 11.89
CA THR A 99 7.97 2.05 10.56
C THR A 99 9.18 1.84 9.66
N ILE A 100 9.24 0.70 8.98
CA ILE A 100 10.36 0.38 8.09
C ILE A 100 9.87 0.61 6.66
N GLU A 101 10.64 1.37 5.90
CA GLU A 101 10.41 1.57 4.48
C GLU A 101 11.22 0.55 3.68
N TYR A 102 10.56 -0.07 2.71
CA TYR A 102 11.13 -1.05 1.81
C TYR A 102 11.00 -0.56 0.38
N LEU A 103 12.10 -0.69 -0.35
CA LEU A 103 12.13 -0.54 -1.79
C LEU A 103 12.40 -1.92 -2.41
N HIS A 104 11.36 -2.49 -3.00
CA HIS A 104 11.43 -3.76 -3.70
C HIS A 104 11.77 -3.52 -5.17
N LEU A 105 12.69 -4.32 -5.72
CA LEU A 105 13.09 -4.30 -7.12
C LEU A 105 12.79 -5.66 -7.74
N CYS A 106 12.16 -5.65 -8.91
CA CYS A 106 12.02 -6.83 -9.76
C CYS A 106 12.60 -6.53 -11.15
N GLU A 107 13.62 -7.29 -11.56
CA GLU A 107 14.19 -7.28 -12.90
C GLU A 107 13.67 -8.49 -13.68
N LYS A 108 12.92 -8.24 -14.77
CA LYS A 108 12.35 -9.30 -15.60
C LYS A 108 13.45 -9.95 -16.46
N PHE A 109 13.41 -11.29 -16.57
CA PHE A 109 14.26 -12.05 -17.49
C PHE A 109 13.97 -11.69 -18.97
#